data_AF-A0A1G0BBN6-F1
#
_entry.id   AF-A0A1G0BBN6-F1
#
_cell.length_a   1.000
_cell.length_b   1.000
_cell.length_c   1.000
_cell.angle_alpha   90.00
_cell.angle_beta   90.00
_cell.angle_gamma   90.00
#
_symmetry.space_group_name_H-M   'P 1'
#
loop_
_entity.id
_entity.type
_entity.pdbx_description
1 polymer ?
#
loop_
_entity_poly.entity_id
_entity_poly.type
_entity_poly.pdbx_seq_one_letter_code
_entity_poly.pdbx_strand_id
1 'polypeptide(L)'
;MEQDPELYRRRQAIVEHPFGTIKRQWGFDHILSKKGKKRASADVGFIFIAYNLKRILNLMGKKRVREFHNLFLLCLKALIQPCKYILKPFYPNNAGNNISATILNFS
;
A
#
# COMPACT_ATOMS: atom_id res chain seq x y z
N MET A 1 38.27 -5.08 12.82
CA MET A 1 37.12 -4.17 12.94
C MET A 1 37.58 -2.75 12.66
N GLU A 2 38.11 -2.52 11.47
CA GLU A 2 38.63 -1.20 11.09
C GLU A 2 38.62 -1.14 9.56
N GLN A 3 37.46 -0.75 9.00
CA GLN A 3 37.28 -0.55 7.57
C GLN A 3 36.45 0.71 7.43
N ASP A 4 37.13 1.84 7.31
CA ASP A 4 36.59 3.17 7.04
C ASP A 4 35.48 3.67 8.01
N PRO A 5 35.86 4.35 9.11
CA PRO A 5 34.92 4.98 10.04
C PRO A 5 33.95 5.99 9.37
N GLU A 6 34.35 6.65 8.29
CA GLU A 6 33.46 7.55 7.57
C GLU A 6 32.34 6.80 6.86
N LEU A 7 32.65 5.66 6.24
CA LEU A 7 31.66 4.81 5.59
C LEU A 7 30.59 4.34 6.58
N TYR A 8 31.00 3.91 7.77
CA TYR A 8 30.06 3.54 8.83
C TYR A 8 29.20 4.71 9.29
N ARG A 9 29.79 5.90 9.45
CA ARG A 9 29.05 7.12 9.81
C ARG A 9 28.01 7.49 8.74
N ARG A 10 28.36 7.38 7.46
CA ARG A 10 27.43 7.62 6.33
C ARG A 10 26.29 6.60 6.32
N ARG A 11 26.59 5.31 6.49
CA ARG A 11 25.57 4.25 6.56
C ARG A 11 24.62 4.46 7.74
N GLN A 12 25.16 4.82 8.90
CA GLN A 12 24.38 5.13 10.08
C GLN A 12 23.41 6.28 9.81
N ALA A 13 23.89 7.40 9.24
CA ALA A 13 23.02 8.54 8.90
C ALA A 13 21.91 8.17 7.89
N ILE A 14 22.22 7.34 6.88
CA ILE A 14 21.25 6.86 5.89
C ILE A 14 20.14 6.02 6.54
N VAL A 15 20.49 5.24 7.55
CA VAL A 15 19.60 4.28 8.21
C VAL A 15 18.79 4.93 9.33
N GLU A 16 19.40 5.81 10.12
CA GLU A 16 18.76 6.50 11.25
C GLU A 16 17.58 7.36 10.83
N HIS A 17 17.67 8.05 9.69
CA HIS A 17 16.58 8.89 9.22
C HIS A 17 15.28 8.11 8.90
N PRO A 18 15.30 7.00 8.13
CA PRO A 18 14.17 6.08 7.99
C PRO A 18 13.59 5.60 9.33
N PHE A 19 14.45 5.17 10.25
CA PHE A 19 14.02 4.69 11.55
C PHE A 19 13.34 5.78 12.38
N GLY A 20 13.90 6.99 12.38
CA GLY A 20 13.32 8.16 13.04
C GLY A 20 11.96 8.54 12.45
N THR A 21 11.83 8.48 11.12
CA THR A 21 10.56 8.74 10.42
C THR A 21 9.49 7.73 10.83
N ILE A 22 9.82 6.44 10.74
CA ILE A 22 8.90 5.35 11.07
C ILE A 22 8.45 5.42 12.53
N LYS A 23 9.38 5.62 13.47
CA LYS A 23 9.06 5.65 14.90
C LYS A 23 8.32 6.93 15.31
N ARG A 24 8.79 8.11 14.89
CA ARG A 24 8.27 9.40 15.38
C ARG A 24 7.16 9.98 14.53
N GLN A 25 7.29 9.94 13.20
CA GLN A 25 6.28 10.54 12.31
C GLN A 25 5.12 9.57 12.04
N TRP A 26 5.38 8.26 11.97
CA TRP A 26 4.34 7.26 11.70
C TRP A 26 3.82 6.57 12.96
N GLY A 27 4.39 6.89 14.14
CA GLY A 27 3.95 6.33 15.41
C GLY A 27 4.17 4.82 15.55
N PHE A 28 5.13 4.23 14.83
CA PHE A 28 5.49 2.82 14.98
C PHE A 28 6.49 2.64 16.13
N ASP A 29 6.02 2.91 17.34
CA ASP A 29 6.79 2.82 18.59
C ASP A 29 6.81 1.41 19.18
N HIS A 30 5.75 0.63 18.96
CA HIS A 30 5.64 -0.76 19.42
C HIS A 30 5.04 -1.69 18.36
N ILE A 31 5.40 -2.97 18.47
CA ILE A 31 4.85 -4.03 17.65
C ILE A 31 3.46 -4.41 18.20
N LEU A 32 2.45 -4.35 17.34
CA LEU A 32 1.07 -4.66 17.72
C LEU A 32 0.89 -6.16 18.01
N SER A 33 1.58 -7.02 17.27
CA SER A 33 1.46 -8.46 17.47
C SER A 33 2.22 -8.95 18.71
N LYS A 34 1.48 -9.22 19.78
CA LYS A 34 2.01 -9.81 21.02
C LYS A 34 2.13 -11.35 20.98
N LYS A 35 1.83 -11.99 19.85
CA LYS A 35 1.71 -13.46 19.69
C LYS A 35 2.96 -14.13 19.11
N GLY A 36 4.15 -13.66 19.49
CA GLY A 36 5.45 -14.29 19.20
C GLY A 36 6.29 -13.65 18.09
N LYS A 37 7.57 -14.03 18.04
CA LYS A 37 8.61 -13.43 17.19
C LYS A 37 8.26 -13.42 15.69
N LYS A 38 7.62 -14.47 15.18
CA LYS A 38 7.25 -14.60 13.75
C LYS A 38 6.25 -13.52 13.30
N ARG A 39 5.29 -13.17 14.15
CA ARG A 39 4.31 -12.12 13.81
C ARG A 39 4.92 -10.74 14.02
N ALA A 40 5.70 -10.58 15.08
CA ALA A 40 6.47 -9.36 15.31
C ALA A 40 7.41 -9.03 14.13
N SER A 41 8.09 -10.02 13.56
CA SER A 41 8.93 -9.82 12.37
C SER A 41 8.12 -9.47 11.13
N ALA A 42 6.88 -9.96 11.01
CA ALA A 42 5.99 -9.60 9.91
C ALA A 42 5.55 -8.13 10.00
N ASP A 43 5.19 -7.64 11.19
CA ASP A 43 4.82 -6.24 11.43
C ASP A 43 5.99 -5.29 11.08
N VAL A 44 7.21 -5.64 11.54
CA VAL A 44 8.43 -4.86 11.24
C VAL A 44 8.81 -4.95 9.76
N GLY A 45 8.67 -6.12 9.14
CA GLY A 45 8.89 -6.26 7.70
C GLY A 45 7.91 -5.40 6.88
N PHE A 46 6.64 -5.39 7.28
CA PHE A 46 5.60 -4.62 6.62
C PHE A 46 5.87 -3.12 6.67
N ILE A 47 6.25 -2.57 7.83
CA ILE A 47 6.51 -1.13 7.96
C ILE A 47 7.71 -0.68 7.11
N PHE A 48 8.74 -1.52 6.99
CA PHE A 48 9.88 -1.24 6.12
C PHE A 48 9.50 -1.27 4.63
N ILE A 49 8.69 -2.23 4.21
CA ILE A 49 8.18 -2.29 2.83
C ILE A 49 7.35 -1.03 2.54
N ALA A 50 6.44 -0.65 3.44
CA ALA A 50 5.62 0.54 3.29
C ALA A 50 6.45 1.83 3.17
N TYR A 51 7.49 1.97 4.01
CA TYR A 51 8.42 3.11 3.94
C TYR A 51 9.17 3.17 2.61
N ASN A 52 9.73 2.05 2.17
CA ASN A 52 10.44 1.96 0.90
C ASN A 52 9.52 2.26 -0.29
N LEU A 53 8.28 1.75 -0.27
CA LEU A 53 7.28 2.04 -1.30
C LEU A 53 6.97 3.54 -1.35
N LYS A 54 6.69 4.18 -0.21
CA LYS A 54 6.45 5.63 -0.16
C LYS A 54 7.63 6.41 -0.72
N ARG A 55 8.86 6.02 -0.37
CA ARG A 55 10.08 6.65 -0.89
C ARG A 55 10.19 6.53 -2.41
N ILE A 56 9.95 5.34 -2.97
CA ILE A 56 9.95 5.10 -4.42
C ILE A 56 8.89 5.97 -5.11
N LEU A 57 7.66 6.00 -4.60
CA LEU A 57 6.57 6.80 -5.18
C LEU A 57 6.91 8.30 -5.16
N ASN A 58 7.52 8.79 -4.08
CA ASN A 58 7.96 10.18 -3.99
C ASN A 58 9.09 10.49 -5.00
N LEU A 59 10.03 9.58 -5.21
CA LEU A 59 11.13 9.74 -6.17
C LEU A 59 10.64 9.69 -7.63
N MET A 60 9.65 8.85 -7.95
CA MET A 60 9.12 8.72 -9.31
C MET A 60 8.37 9.98 -9.79
N GLY A 61 7.80 10.74 -8.85
CA GLY A 61 7.04 11.96 -9.12
C GLY A 61 5.60 11.71 -9.60
N LYS A 62 4.74 12.72 -9.46
CA LYS A 62 3.28 12.60 -9.67
C LYS A 62 2.88 12.09 -11.05
N LYS A 63 3.63 12.45 -12.11
CA LYS A 63 3.31 12.05 -13.50
C LYS A 63 3.44 10.54 -13.69
N ARG A 64 4.60 9.97 -13.37
CA ARG A 64 4.87 8.53 -13.50
C ARG A 64 3.96 7.68 -12.61
N VAL A 65 3.65 8.17 -11.41
CA VAL A 65 2.73 7.47 -10.50
C VAL A 65 1.33 7.36 -11.13
N ARG A 66 0.82 8.39 -11.81
CA ARG A 66 -0.48 8.32 -12.49
C ARG A 66 -0.48 7.35 -13.67
N GLU A 67 0.57 7.35 -14.47
CA GLU A 67 0.71 6.40 -15.58
C GLU A 67 0.73 4.95 -15.07
N PHE A 68 1.54 4.68 -14.04
CA PHE A 68 1.56 3.37 -13.40
C PHE A 68 0.21 3.00 -12.79
N HIS A 69 -0.47 3.95 -12.14
CA HIS A 69 -1.80 3.73 -11.56
C HIS A 69 -2.83 3.33 -12.63
N ASN A 70 -2.84 4.00 -13.79
CA ASN A 70 -3.75 3.68 -14.88
C ASN A 70 -3.49 2.28 -15.45
N LEU A 71 -2.21 1.92 -15.64
CA LEU A 71 -1.83 0.58 -16.08
C LEU A 71 -2.23 -0.48 -15.04
N PHE A 72 -1.99 -0.21 -13.77
CA PHE A 72 -2.37 -1.10 -12.68
C PHE A 72 -3.88 -1.36 -12.64
N LEU A 73 -4.70 -0.31 -12.78
CA LEU A 73 -6.15 -0.44 -12.86
C LEU A 73 -6.61 -1.22 -14.10
N LEU A 74 -5.94 -1.05 -15.24
CA LEU A 74 -6.21 -1.83 -16.44
C LEU A 74 -5.93 -3.32 -16.22
N CYS A 75 -4.77 -3.65 -15.65
CA CYS A 75 -4.41 -5.03 -15.30
C CYS A 75 -5.39 -5.63 -14.28
N LEU A 76 -5.75 -4.88 -13.23
CA LEU A 76 -6.68 -5.34 -12.21
C LEU A 76 -8.07 -5.61 -12.81
N LYS A 77 -8.55 -4.74 -13.71
CA LYS A 77 -9.78 -5.00 -14.47
C LYS A 77 -9.63 -6.26 -15.31
N ALA A 78 -8.55 -6.43 -16.06
CA ALA A 78 -8.34 -7.62 -16.88
C ALA A 78 -8.37 -8.93 -16.07
N LEU A 79 -7.90 -8.91 -14.82
CA LEU A 79 -7.94 -10.07 -13.93
C LEU A 79 -9.32 -10.31 -13.32
N ILE A 80 -10.06 -9.25 -12.95
CA ILE A 80 -11.36 -9.37 -12.27
C ILE A 80 -12.53 -9.58 -13.25
N GLN A 81 -12.48 -8.96 -14.42
CA GLN A 81 -13.53 -9.05 -15.44
C GLN A 81 -13.90 -10.50 -15.80
N PRO A 82 -12.97 -11.42 -16.11
CA PRO A 82 -13.33 -12.81 -16.40
C PRO A 82 -14.05 -13.47 -15.22
N CYS A 83 -13.62 -13.23 -13.99
CA CYS A 83 -14.32 -13.71 -12.80
C CYS A 83 -15.76 -13.16 -12.72
N LYS A 84 -16.00 -11.89 -13.06
CA LYS A 84 -17.35 -11.32 -13.12
C LYS A 84 -18.23 -11.97 -14.19
N TYR A 85 -17.69 -12.21 -15.39
CA TYR A 85 -18.43 -12.88 -16.47
C TYR A 85 -18.76 -14.33 -16.12
N ILE A 86 -17.84 -15.05 -15.47
CA ILE A 86 -18.03 -16.43 -15.02
C ILE A 86 -19.08 -16.51 -13.88
N LEU A 87 -19.09 -15.53 -12.97
CA LEU A 87 -20.03 -15.49 -11.84
C LEU A 87 -21.41 -14.90 -12.19
N LYS A 88 -21.53 -14.18 -13.31
CA LYS A 88 -22.79 -13.59 -13.81
C LYS A 88 -23.99 -14.55 -13.85
N PRO A 89 -23.87 -15.80 -14.32
CA PRO A 89 -24.99 -16.76 -14.29
C PRO A 89 -25.34 -17.26 -12.87
N PHE A 90 -24.39 -17.25 -11.94
CA PHE A 90 -24.60 -17.69 -10.55
C PHE A 90 -25.17 -16.58 -9.65
N TYR A 91 -25.03 -15.32 -10.06
CA TYR A 91 -25.61 -14.16 -9.38
C TYR A 91 -26.36 -13.30 -10.42
N PRO A 92 -27.50 -13.78 -10.93
CA PRO A 92 -28.32 -12.98 -11.83
C PRO A 92 -28.74 -11.70 -11.12
N ASN A 93 -28.73 -10.58 -11.83
CA ASN A 93 -29.18 -9.29 -11.33
C ASN A 93 -30.65 -9.41 -10.84
N ASN A 94 -30.86 -9.70 -9.56
CA ASN A 94 -32.14 -9.46 -8.87
C ASN A 94 -32.25 -7.96 -8.54
N ALA A 95 -32.08 -7.12 -9.56
CA ALA A 95 -32.38 -5.70 -9.53
C ALA A 95 -33.48 -5.43 -10.55
N GLY A 96 -34.63 -6.09 -10.35
CA GLY A 96 -35.90 -5.62 -10.86
C GLY A 96 -36.42 -4.50 -9.96
N ASN A 97 -36.29 -3.28 -10.49
CA ASN A 97 -37.19 -2.13 -10.29
C ASN A 97 -37.24 -1.38 -8.94
N ASN A 98 -37.17 -0.05 -9.08
CA ASN A 98 -37.74 1.00 -8.20
C ASN A 98 -36.82 1.86 -7.32
N ILE A 99 -35.68 2.37 -7.82
CA ILE A 99 -35.11 3.59 -7.21
C ILE A 99 -34.41 4.57 -8.17
N SER A 100 -34.44 4.34 -9.48
CA SER A 100 -33.95 5.31 -10.47
C SER A 100 -34.83 6.57 -10.63
N ALA A 101 -35.83 6.80 -9.77
CA ALA A 101 -36.75 7.94 -9.89
C ALA A 101 -36.80 8.88 -8.66
N THR A 102 -36.21 8.54 -7.50
CA THR A 102 -36.47 9.30 -6.25
C THR A 102 -35.29 10.12 -5.73
N ILE A 103 -34.03 9.83 -6.10
CA ILE A 103 -32.85 10.48 -5.48
C ILE A 103 -32.21 11.57 -6.37
N LEU A 104 -32.69 11.79 -7.59
CA LEU A 104 -32.26 12.92 -8.44
C LEU A 104 -33.15 14.18 -8.30
N ASN A 105 -33.99 14.27 -7.27
CA ASN A 105 -34.86 15.43 -6.99
C ASN A 105 -34.76 15.94 -5.54
N PHE A 106 -33.62 15.79 -4.87
CA PHE A 106 -33.38 16.53 -3.62
C PHE A 106 -31.91 16.97 -3.51
N SER A 107 -31.69 18.26 -3.76
CA SER A 107 -30.46 19.08 -3.64
C SER A 107 -29.54 19.14 -4.85
#